data_AF-A0A5A7ZWV8-F1
#
_entry.id   AF-A0A5A7ZWV8-F1
#
_cell.length_a   1.000
_cell.length_b   1.000
_cell.length_c   1.000
_cell.angle_alpha   90.00
_cell.angle_beta   90.00
_cell.angle_gamma   90.00
#
_symmetry.space_group_name_H-M   'P 1'
#
loop_
_entity.id
_entity.type
_entity.pdbx_description
1 polymer ?
#
loop_
_entity_poly.entity_id
_entity_poly.type
_entity_poly.pdbx_seq_one_letter_code
_entity_poly.pdbx_strand_id
1 'polypeptide(L)'
;MGVDVDAVGTRAEPYSRSWSEHDALLYAVGVGAGQSDPTAELPFTTENSTGVPQQVLPTFAVPLLQNGLGKRLPFGAHQRGALVHAEQTLLLHQLPPTSGTMVVNARITGIYDKRSGALVRMETTGVDQFTGKALVTTRLGYFIRGCGGFGGPPTPDEAWPSPEDAEPDVVIHTPTRPDQALLYRLSGDRNPLHSDPNFAKAAGFDGPILHGLCTYGVVARELIRVLCDGDPSRLSTYSSRFSRPVYPGQTLVTSVWLDGCRALFRTATDSGTVLDRGTLALRPSTVITPKPDGFALSDSSKETHA
;
A
#
# COMPACT_ATOMS: atom_id res chain seq x y z
N MET A 1 -16.01 -0.80 25.49
CA MET A 1 -15.16 -0.72 24.27
C MET A 1 -13.93 0.05 24.63
N GLY A 2 -12.78 -0.39 24.17
CA GLY A 2 -11.48 0.16 24.54
C GLY A 2 -10.37 -0.72 24.01
N VAL A 3 -9.18 -0.12 23.88
CA VAL A 3 -7.97 -0.87 23.55
C VAL A 3 -7.44 -1.59 24.78
N ASP A 4 -6.88 -2.78 24.56
CA ASP A 4 -6.18 -3.55 25.58
C ASP A 4 -4.71 -3.12 25.61
N VAL A 5 -4.36 -2.21 26.53
CA VAL A 5 -3.00 -1.65 26.62
C VAL A 5 -1.94 -2.70 27.02
N ASP A 6 -2.36 -3.77 27.70
CA ASP A 6 -1.48 -4.86 28.12
C ASP A 6 -1.17 -5.82 26.97
N ALA A 7 -1.85 -5.68 25.82
CA ALA A 7 -1.57 -6.43 24.61
C ALA A 7 -0.25 -6.01 23.91
N VAL A 8 0.42 -4.94 24.38
CA VAL A 8 1.73 -4.54 23.84
C VAL A 8 2.76 -5.65 24.12
N GLY A 9 3.42 -6.11 23.06
CA GLY A 9 4.38 -7.21 23.12
C GLY A 9 3.77 -8.58 22.83
N THR A 10 2.43 -8.72 22.81
CA THR A 10 1.75 -9.96 22.42
C THR A 10 2.16 -10.38 21.01
N ARG A 11 2.41 -11.68 20.85
CA ARG A 11 2.78 -12.31 19.59
C ARG A 11 1.66 -13.24 19.14
N ALA A 12 1.41 -13.27 17.84
CA ALA A 12 0.58 -14.31 17.26
C ALA A 12 1.39 -15.61 17.21
N GLU A 13 0.71 -16.74 17.40
CA GLU A 13 1.26 -18.03 16.99
C GLU A 13 1.68 -17.95 15.51
N PRO A 14 2.92 -18.36 15.15
CA PRO A 14 3.37 -18.33 13.77
C PRO A 14 2.41 -19.10 12.85
N TYR A 15 2.18 -18.56 11.65
CA TYR A 15 1.25 -19.17 10.70
C TYR A 15 1.75 -19.08 9.27
N SER A 16 1.43 -20.10 8.47
CA SER A 16 1.87 -20.14 7.08
C SER A 16 0.94 -19.37 6.14
N ARG A 17 1.53 -18.85 5.07
CA ARG A 17 0.86 -18.23 3.92
C ARG A 17 1.50 -18.73 2.64
N SER A 18 0.71 -19.40 1.81
CA SER A 18 1.12 -19.88 0.49
C SER A 18 0.46 -19.04 -0.59
N TRP A 19 1.14 -18.90 -1.72
CA TRP A 19 0.62 -18.24 -2.90
C TRP A 19 1.18 -18.90 -4.16
N SER A 20 0.45 -18.72 -5.26
CA SER A 20 0.81 -19.13 -6.61
C SER A 20 1.20 -17.92 -7.46
N GLU A 21 1.73 -18.21 -8.65
CA GLU A 21 1.93 -17.21 -9.71
C GLU A 21 0.65 -16.43 -10.02
N HIS A 22 -0.50 -17.11 -10.03
CA HIS A 22 -1.81 -16.50 -10.27
C HIS A 22 -2.16 -15.43 -9.23
N ASP A 23 -1.86 -15.68 -7.95
CA ASP A 23 -2.15 -14.72 -6.88
C ASP A 23 -1.33 -13.42 -7.05
N ALA A 24 -0.07 -13.56 -7.48
CA ALA A 24 0.81 -12.43 -7.75
C ALA A 24 0.33 -11.61 -8.96
N LEU A 25 -0.09 -12.28 -10.04
CA LEU A 25 -0.68 -11.62 -11.22
C LEU A 25 -1.98 -10.91 -10.86
N LEU A 26 -2.88 -11.58 -10.14
CA LEU A 26 -4.17 -11.03 -9.74
C LEU A 26 -4.00 -9.78 -8.88
N TYR A 27 -3.03 -9.80 -7.95
CA TYR A 27 -2.68 -8.61 -7.19
C TYR A 27 -2.16 -7.49 -8.09
N ALA A 28 -1.24 -7.78 -9.00
CA ALA A 28 -0.65 -6.78 -9.89
C ALA A 28 -1.72 -6.06 -10.72
N VAL A 29 -2.63 -6.79 -11.36
CA VAL A 29 -3.75 -6.20 -12.11
C VAL A 29 -4.70 -5.46 -11.15
N GLY A 30 -4.92 -6.00 -9.94
CA GLY A 30 -5.69 -5.36 -8.88
C GLY A 30 -5.12 -4.03 -8.38
N VAL A 31 -3.84 -3.76 -8.58
CA VAL A 31 -3.19 -2.46 -8.34
C VAL A 31 -2.87 -1.71 -9.63
N GLY A 32 -3.54 -2.08 -10.72
CA GLY A 32 -3.59 -1.32 -11.97
C GLY A 32 -2.59 -1.75 -13.04
N ALA A 33 -1.77 -2.79 -12.80
CA ALA A 33 -0.77 -3.24 -13.76
C ALA A 33 -1.37 -3.49 -15.14
N GLY A 34 -0.78 -2.92 -16.18
CA GLY A 34 -1.23 -3.02 -17.58
C GLY A 34 -2.54 -2.29 -17.89
N GLN A 35 -3.03 -1.41 -17.01
CA GLN A 35 -4.31 -0.72 -17.21
C GLN A 35 -4.29 0.30 -18.34
N SER A 36 -3.26 1.13 -18.44
CA SER A 36 -3.13 2.14 -19.49
C SER A 36 -2.66 1.51 -20.81
N ASP A 37 -1.73 0.57 -20.73
CA ASP A 37 -1.22 -0.22 -21.83
C ASP A 37 -0.99 -1.66 -21.35
N PRO A 38 -1.74 -2.66 -21.88
CA PRO A 38 -1.61 -4.05 -21.46
C PRO A 38 -0.24 -4.67 -21.80
N THR A 39 0.59 -4.02 -22.61
CA THR A 39 1.90 -4.51 -23.02
C THR A 39 3.07 -3.87 -22.26
N ALA A 40 2.83 -2.82 -21.48
CA ALA A 40 3.88 -2.07 -20.80
C ALA A 40 4.44 -2.77 -19.53
N GLU A 41 3.65 -3.65 -18.91
CA GLU A 41 3.97 -4.27 -17.62
C GLU A 41 3.88 -5.81 -17.69
N LEU A 42 4.29 -6.41 -18.80
CA LEU A 42 4.29 -7.87 -19.01
C LEU A 42 4.98 -8.67 -17.89
N PRO A 43 6.10 -8.21 -17.27
CA PRO A 43 6.68 -8.92 -16.13
C PRO A 43 5.72 -9.10 -14.95
N PHE A 44 4.74 -8.21 -14.77
CA PHE A 44 3.79 -8.27 -13.65
C PHE A 44 2.43 -8.84 -14.03
N THR A 45 2.14 -8.97 -15.32
CA THR A 45 0.81 -9.30 -15.85
C THR A 45 0.74 -10.61 -16.61
N THR A 46 1.89 -11.26 -16.85
CA THR A 46 1.97 -12.55 -17.54
C THR A 46 3.02 -13.47 -16.94
N GLU A 47 2.79 -14.77 -17.04
CA GLU A 47 3.70 -15.85 -16.64
C GLU A 47 4.31 -16.61 -17.83
N ASN A 48 3.86 -16.31 -19.05
CA ASN A 48 4.13 -17.08 -20.26
C ASN A 48 4.60 -16.23 -21.47
N SER A 49 4.86 -14.94 -21.29
CA SER A 49 5.39 -14.08 -22.34
C SER A 49 6.81 -14.50 -22.73
N THR A 50 7.06 -14.63 -24.04
CA THR A 50 8.36 -15.09 -24.54
C THR A 50 9.47 -14.10 -24.16
N GLY A 51 10.50 -14.58 -23.45
CA GLY A 51 11.63 -13.77 -23.04
C GLY A 51 11.37 -12.82 -21.86
N VAL A 52 10.18 -12.89 -21.24
CA VAL A 52 9.79 -12.01 -20.13
C VAL A 52 9.47 -12.87 -18.90
N PRO A 53 10.39 -12.99 -17.93
CA PRO A 53 10.10 -13.71 -16.69
C PRO A 53 9.10 -12.94 -15.84
N GLN A 54 8.17 -13.65 -15.22
CA GLN A 54 7.26 -13.07 -14.25
C GLN A 54 8.02 -12.51 -13.04
N GLN A 55 7.58 -11.37 -12.55
CA GLN A 55 8.06 -10.67 -11.37
C GLN A 55 6.89 -10.35 -10.43
N VAL A 56 7.23 -9.99 -9.19
CA VAL A 56 6.26 -9.70 -8.13
C VAL A 56 6.44 -8.27 -7.65
N LEU A 57 5.34 -7.51 -7.58
CA LEU A 57 5.35 -6.19 -6.93
C LEU A 57 5.59 -6.36 -5.42
N PRO A 58 6.51 -5.61 -4.78
CA PRO A 58 6.84 -5.80 -3.37
C PRO A 58 5.62 -5.69 -2.44
N THR A 59 4.69 -4.81 -2.78
CA THR A 59 3.46 -4.57 -2.00
C THR A 59 2.46 -5.74 -2.03
N PHE A 60 2.64 -6.74 -2.90
CA PHE A 60 1.88 -8.00 -2.87
C PHE A 60 1.99 -8.71 -1.52
N ALA A 61 3.13 -8.55 -0.83
CA ALA A 61 3.31 -9.17 0.47
C ALA A 61 2.40 -8.60 1.56
N VAL A 62 1.88 -7.38 1.40
CA VAL A 62 1.02 -6.73 2.40
C VAL A 62 -0.27 -7.51 2.66
N PRO A 63 -1.13 -7.81 1.66
CA PRO A 63 -2.31 -8.64 1.91
C PRO A 63 -1.98 -10.04 2.43
N LEU A 64 -0.89 -10.67 1.97
CA LEU A 64 -0.46 -11.98 2.49
C LEU A 64 -0.23 -11.95 4.01
N LEU A 65 0.48 -10.92 4.49
CA LEU A 65 0.84 -10.75 5.89
C LEU A 65 -0.32 -10.25 6.77
N GLN A 66 -1.25 -9.48 6.21
CA GLN A 66 -2.26 -8.76 7.02
C GLN A 66 -3.64 -9.39 7.00
N ASN A 67 -3.95 -10.25 6.01
CA ASN A 67 -5.23 -10.92 5.94
C ASN A 67 -5.48 -11.80 7.17
N GLY A 68 -6.47 -11.39 7.97
CA GLY A 68 -6.85 -12.04 9.22
C GLY A 68 -5.92 -11.75 10.40
N LEU A 69 -5.06 -10.72 10.31
CA LEU A 69 -4.12 -10.36 11.37
C LEU A 69 -4.81 -9.90 12.66
N GLY A 70 -5.85 -9.05 12.56
CA GLY A 70 -6.59 -8.58 13.73
C GLY A 70 -7.30 -9.68 14.52
N LYS A 71 -7.57 -10.85 13.90
CA LYS A 71 -8.09 -12.03 14.61
C LYS A 71 -7.01 -12.78 15.38
N ARG A 72 -5.75 -12.68 14.94
CA ARG A 72 -4.58 -13.36 15.52
C ARG A 72 -3.90 -12.52 16.60
N LEU A 73 -4.00 -11.20 16.49
CA LEU A 73 -3.55 -10.23 17.47
C LEU A 73 -4.77 -9.39 17.89
N PRO A 74 -5.62 -9.88 18.80
CA PRO A 74 -6.67 -9.05 19.38
C PRO A 74 -6.03 -7.93 20.22
N PHE A 75 -6.61 -6.74 20.18
CA PHE A 75 -6.13 -5.53 20.88
C PHE A 75 -7.27 -4.78 21.57
N GLY A 76 -8.28 -5.52 22.02
CA GLY A 76 -9.47 -4.99 22.69
C GLY A 76 -10.72 -4.88 21.80
N ALA A 77 -11.85 -4.60 22.45
CA ALA A 77 -13.17 -4.56 21.83
C ALA A 77 -13.49 -3.16 21.29
N HIS A 78 -13.81 -3.07 20.01
CA HIS A 78 -14.11 -1.83 19.30
C HIS A 78 -15.21 -2.03 18.24
N GLN A 79 -15.89 -0.95 17.84
CA GLN A 79 -16.80 -1.01 16.71
C GLN A 79 -15.99 -1.19 15.42
N ARG A 80 -16.40 -2.15 14.57
CA ARG A 80 -15.68 -2.41 13.31
C ARG A 80 -15.59 -1.17 12.40
N GLY A 81 -16.64 -0.34 12.36
CA GLY A 81 -16.65 0.90 11.57
C GLY A 81 -15.77 2.03 12.14
N ALA A 82 -15.29 1.91 13.38
CA ALA A 82 -14.42 2.92 14.00
C ALA A 82 -12.92 2.66 13.73
N LEU A 83 -12.57 1.47 13.21
CA LEU A 83 -11.20 1.10 12.89
C LEU A 83 -10.85 1.52 11.46
N VAL A 84 -9.78 2.29 11.33
CA VAL A 84 -9.20 2.67 10.03
C VAL A 84 -7.73 2.29 9.97
N HIS A 85 -7.28 1.90 8.79
CA HIS A 85 -5.86 1.70 8.50
C HIS A 85 -5.23 3.09 8.36
N ALA A 86 -4.34 3.46 9.29
CA ALA A 86 -3.80 4.81 9.41
C ALA A 86 -2.43 4.97 8.75
N GLU A 87 -1.57 3.96 8.85
CA GLU A 87 -0.22 4.00 8.30
C GLU A 87 0.25 2.61 7.89
N GLN A 88 1.05 2.56 6.83
CA GLN A 88 1.62 1.33 6.29
C GLN A 88 3.08 1.56 5.92
N THR A 89 3.96 0.68 6.40
CA THR A 89 5.37 0.60 6.00
C THR A 89 5.68 -0.81 5.55
N LEU A 90 6.47 -0.91 4.48
CA LEU A 90 7.04 -2.14 3.95
C LEU A 90 8.56 -2.00 3.92
N LEU A 91 9.26 -2.99 4.48
CA LEU A 91 10.69 -3.17 4.39
C LEU A 91 10.93 -4.43 3.57
N LEU A 92 11.54 -4.27 2.41
CA LEU A 92 11.85 -5.37 1.50
C LEU A 92 13.25 -5.91 1.80
N HIS A 93 13.32 -7.11 2.37
CA HIS A 93 14.59 -7.80 2.59
C HIS A 93 15.01 -8.53 1.31
N GLN A 94 14.09 -9.30 0.74
CA GLN A 94 14.21 -10.03 -0.53
C GLN A 94 12.86 -10.02 -1.24
N LEU A 95 12.88 -9.96 -2.58
CA LEU A 95 11.64 -10.11 -3.34
C LEU A 95 10.99 -11.47 -3.04
N PRO A 96 9.69 -11.50 -2.71
CA PRO A 96 8.97 -12.76 -2.70
C PRO A 96 9.07 -13.44 -4.07
N PRO A 97 9.26 -14.77 -4.12
CA PRO A 97 9.18 -15.51 -5.38
C PRO A 97 7.76 -15.42 -5.97
N THR A 98 7.63 -15.73 -7.26
CA THR A 98 6.34 -15.71 -7.99
C THR A 98 5.32 -16.69 -7.42
N SER A 99 5.80 -17.81 -6.87
CA SER A 99 5.02 -18.74 -6.05
C SER A 99 5.86 -19.18 -4.85
N GLY A 100 5.21 -19.51 -3.74
CA GLY A 100 5.95 -19.91 -2.56
C GLY A 100 5.09 -20.01 -1.32
N THR A 101 5.78 -20.20 -0.19
CA THR A 101 5.14 -20.18 1.13
C THR A 101 6.07 -19.51 2.13
N MET A 102 5.49 -18.66 2.97
CA MET A 102 6.19 -17.98 4.05
C MET A 102 5.56 -18.31 5.40
N VAL A 103 6.39 -18.35 6.43
CA VAL A 103 5.97 -18.36 7.83
C VAL A 103 5.88 -16.92 8.30
N VAL A 104 4.71 -16.55 8.81
CA VAL A 104 4.40 -15.19 9.26
C VAL A 104 4.53 -15.11 10.78
N ASN A 105 5.35 -14.16 11.23
CA ASN A 105 5.55 -13.83 12.63
C ASN A 105 5.03 -12.41 12.88
N ALA A 106 4.06 -12.25 13.79
CA ALA A 106 3.44 -10.95 14.04
C ALA A 106 3.40 -10.60 15.53
N ARG A 107 3.48 -9.31 15.83
CA ARG A 107 3.37 -8.78 17.19
C ARG A 107 2.74 -7.40 17.25
N ILE A 108 2.11 -7.08 18.38
CA ILE A 108 1.72 -5.71 18.72
C ILE A 108 2.97 -5.02 19.27
N THR A 109 3.37 -3.92 18.65
CA THR A 109 4.59 -3.18 19.03
C THR A 109 4.31 -1.96 19.89
N GLY A 110 3.09 -1.44 19.86
CA GLY A 110 2.72 -0.31 20.70
C GLY A 110 1.24 0.05 20.57
N ILE A 111 0.71 0.66 21.62
CA ILE A 111 -0.64 1.22 21.67
C ILE A 111 -0.49 2.64 22.23
N TYR A 112 -0.97 3.62 21.49
CA TYR A 112 -0.73 5.04 21.76
C TYR A 112 -2.03 5.82 21.89
N ASP A 113 -2.05 6.73 22.86
CA ASP A 113 -3.20 7.60 23.08
C ASP A 113 -3.10 8.84 22.18
N LYS A 114 -4.11 9.03 21.33
CA LYS A 114 -4.25 10.17 20.43
C LYS A 114 -5.42 11.08 20.81
N ARG A 115 -5.90 10.98 22.05
CA ARG A 115 -7.06 11.67 22.65
C ARG A 115 -8.39 11.33 21.98
N SER A 116 -8.51 11.61 20.69
CA SER A 116 -9.67 11.30 19.85
C SER A 116 -9.81 9.80 19.49
N GLY A 117 -8.77 9.01 19.74
CA GLY A 117 -8.72 7.59 19.44
C GLY A 117 -7.44 6.93 19.96
N ALA A 118 -7.30 5.64 19.70
CA ALA A 118 -6.08 4.88 19.95
C ALA A 118 -5.38 4.51 18.65
N LEU A 119 -4.05 4.57 18.62
CA LEU A 119 -3.25 4.00 17.53
C LEU A 119 -2.62 2.68 18.00
N VAL A 120 -2.98 1.57 17.37
CA VAL A 120 -2.38 0.25 17.60
C VAL A 120 -1.37 -0.02 16.49
N ARG A 121 -0.09 -0.12 16.84
CA ARG A 121 0.98 -0.50 15.90
C ARG A 121 1.28 -1.99 15.99
N MET A 122 1.44 -2.60 14.83
CA MET A 122 1.86 -4.00 14.69
C MET A 122 3.03 -4.12 13.74
N GLU A 123 3.89 -5.10 14.00
CA GLU A 123 4.96 -5.49 13.09
C GLU A 123 4.77 -6.95 12.71
N THR A 124 4.88 -7.24 11.41
CA THR A 124 4.73 -8.58 10.86
C THR A 124 5.86 -8.88 9.89
N THR A 125 6.56 -9.99 10.09
CA THR A 125 7.65 -10.45 9.22
C THR A 125 7.27 -11.77 8.56
N GLY A 126 7.39 -11.81 7.22
CA GLY A 126 7.30 -13.02 6.42
C GLY A 126 8.69 -13.60 6.18
N VAL A 127 8.86 -14.86 6.55
CA VAL A 127 10.11 -15.62 6.40
C VAL A 127 9.86 -16.75 5.41
N ASP A 128 10.71 -16.89 4.40
CA ASP A 128 10.62 -18.00 3.45
C ASP A 128 10.71 -19.35 4.20
N GLN A 129 9.76 -20.25 3.95
CA GLN A 129 9.62 -21.46 4.76
C GLN A 129 10.79 -22.45 4.60
N PHE A 130 11.50 -22.40 3.46
CA PHE A 130 12.53 -23.37 3.13
C PHE A 130 13.92 -22.87 3.50
N THR A 131 14.20 -21.60 3.22
CA THR A 131 15.51 -20.97 3.44
C THR A 131 15.63 -20.32 4.81
N GLY A 132 14.51 -20.05 5.50
CA GLY A 132 14.50 -19.32 6.77
C GLY A 132 14.90 -17.84 6.64
N LYS A 133 15.04 -17.31 5.42
CA LYS A 133 15.42 -15.92 5.18
C LYS A 133 14.19 -15.01 5.24
N ALA A 134 14.34 -13.85 5.86
CA ALA A 134 13.29 -12.83 5.84
C ALA A 134 13.07 -12.34 4.40
N LEU A 135 11.80 -12.31 3.96
CA LEU A 135 11.40 -11.75 2.67
C LEU A 135 10.99 -10.29 2.86
N VAL A 136 10.06 -10.06 3.80
CA VAL A 136 9.46 -8.74 4.01
C VAL A 136 9.11 -8.54 5.48
N THR A 137 9.27 -7.31 5.96
CA THR A 137 8.67 -6.85 7.21
C THR A 137 7.69 -5.74 6.90
N THR A 138 6.49 -5.81 7.46
CA THR A 138 5.52 -4.73 7.42
C THR A 138 5.30 -4.17 8.81
N ARG A 139 5.09 -2.85 8.86
CA ARG A 139 4.57 -2.17 10.04
C ARG A 139 3.27 -1.50 9.63
N LEU A 140 2.23 -1.71 10.42
CA LEU A 140 0.96 -1.05 10.22
C LEU A 140 0.55 -0.31 11.48
N GLY A 141 -0.30 0.69 11.31
CA GLY A 141 -1.03 1.32 12.39
C GLY A 141 -2.53 1.30 12.13
N TYR A 142 -3.30 0.74 13.07
CA TYR A 142 -4.75 0.88 13.11
C TYR A 142 -5.12 2.02 14.04
N PHE A 143 -5.85 3.01 13.53
CA PHE A 143 -6.44 4.06 14.35
C PHE A 143 -7.89 3.70 14.66
N ILE A 144 -8.23 3.70 15.94
CA ILE A 144 -9.55 3.32 16.45
C ILE A 144 -10.18 4.56 17.06
N ARG A 145 -11.14 5.14 16.34
CA ARG A 145 -11.86 6.36 16.77
C ARG A 145 -12.62 6.10 18.06
N GLY A 146 -12.60 7.06 18.98
CA GLY A 146 -13.32 7.00 20.25
C GLY A 146 -12.69 6.10 21.32
N CYS A 147 -11.56 5.44 21.03
CA CYS A 147 -10.83 4.63 22.02
C CYS A 147 -9.60 5.34 22.62
N GLY A 148 -9.55 6.68 22.56
CA GLY A 148 -8.50 7.48 23.19
C GLY A 148 -8.85 7.94 24.60
N GLY A 149 -7.99 8.75 25.22
CA GLY A 149 -8.20 9.31 26.56
C GLY A 149 -7.95 8.32 27.71
N PHE A 150 -7.20 7.26 27.45
CA PHE A 150 -6.83 6.24 28.44
C PHE A 150 -5.52 6.55 29.16
N GLY A 151 -4.86 7.69 28.86
CA GLY A 151 -3.64 8.12 29.54
C GLY A 151 -2.39 7.37 29.10
N GLY A 152 -2.42 6.72 27.93
CA GLY A 152 -1.27 6.03 27.36
C GLY A 152 -0.21 6.97 26.80
N PRO A 153 0.94 6.42 26.36
CA PRO A 153 2.01 7.22 25.78
C PRO A 153 1.56 7.90 24.48
N PRO A 154 2.06 9.10 24.16
CA PRO A 154 1.89 9.67 22.83
C PRO A 154 2.66 8.80 21.82
N THR A 155 2.28 8.87 20.55
CA THR A 155 3.10 8.27 19.50
C THR A 155 4.47 8.92 19.45
N PRO A 156 5.55 8.15 19.23
CA PRO A 156 6.86 8.71 18.93
C PRO A 156 6.76 9.73 17.80
N ASP A 157 7.49 10.83 17.93
CA ASP A 157 7.59 11.79 16.84
C ASP A 157 8.47 11.19 15.74
N GLU A 158 7.91 11.11 14.54
CA GLU A 158 8.62 10.64 13.35
C GLU A 158 8.72 11.85 12.44
N ALA A 159 9.91 12.45 12.43
CA ALA A 159 10.22 13.56 11.56
C ALA A 159 9.96 13.15 10.11
N TRP A 160 9.09 13.90 9.45
CA TRP A 160 8.92 13.88 8.02
C TRP A 160 9.21 15.30 7.53
N PRO A 161 10.35 15.55 6.87
CA PRO A 161 10.72 16.89 6.45
C PRO A 161 9.73 17.34 5.38
N SER A 162 8.77 18.20 5.76
CA SER A 162 7.69 18.61 4.87
C SER A 162 8.25 19.36 3.67
N PRO A 163 7.97 18.95 2.43
CA PRO A 163 8.42 19.64 1.23
C PRO A 163 7.41 20.72 0.80
N GLU A 164 6.67 21.33 1.74
CA GLU A 164 5.58 22.28 1.45
C GLU A 164 6.02 23.49 0.63
N ASP A 165 7.28 23.90 0.76
CA ASP A 165 7.85 25.05 0.04
C ASP A 165 8.66 24.66 -1.21
N ALA A 166 8.77 23.36 -1.53
CA ALA A 166 9.58 22.87 -2.65
C ALA A 166 8.71 22.36 -3.80
N GLU A 167 9.05 22.75 -5.04
CA GLU A 167 8.45 22.14 -6.24
C GLU A 167 8.84 20.64 -6.31
N PRO A 168 7.90 19.75 -6.69
CA PRO A 168 8.22 18.33 -6.84
C PRO A 168 9.11 18.10 -8.06
N ASP A 169 10.11 17.22 -7.90
CA ASP A 169 10.99 16.80 -8.99
C ASP A 169 10.24 15.96 -10.04
N VAL A 170 9.21 15.22 -9.61
CA VAL A 170 8.38 14.36 -10.45
C VAL A 170 6.92 14.44 -10.01
N VAL A 171 6.00 14.51 -10.98
CA VAL A 171 4.56 14.40 -10.76
C VAL A 171 4.00 13.27 -11.61
N ILE A 172 3.35 12.30 -10.98
CA ILE A 172 2.80 11.12 -11.66
C ILE A 172 1.28 11.14 -11.60
N HIS A 173 0.63 11.09 -12.76
CA HIS A 173 -0.82 10.99 -12.87
C HIS A 173 -1.24 9.54 -13.15
N THR A 174 -2.06 8.97 -12.27
CA THR A 174 -2.44 7.56 -12.35
C THR A 174 -3.96 7.40 -12.21
N PRO A 175 -4.71 7.18 -13.32
CA PRO A 175 -6.13 6.91 -13.23
C PRO A 175 -6.39 5.55 -12.56
N THR A 176 -7.37 5.48 -11.67
CA THR A 176 -7.88 4.19 -11.17
C THR A 176 -9.07 3.73 -12.02
N ARG A 177 -9.32 2.42 -12.11
CA ARG A 177 -10.53 1.93 -12.79
C ARG A 177 -11.79 2.19 -11.97
N PRO A 178 -12.96 2.38 -12.60
CA PRO A 178 -14.24 2.39 -11.89
C PRO A 178 -14.52 1.10 -11.12
N ASP A 179 -14.01 -0.05 -11.58
CA ASP A 179 -14.17 -1.37 -10.95
C ASP A 179 -12.96 -1.82 -10.12
N GLN A 180 -11.97 -0.94 -9.89
CA GLN A 180 -10.68 -1.29 -9.25
C GLN A 180 -10.86 -2.00 -7.90
N ALA A 181 -11.81 -1.55 -7.09
CA ALA A 181 -12.09 -2.13 -5.78
C ALA A 181 -12.66 -3.57 -5.87
N LEU A 182 -13.42 -3.87 -6.94
CA LEU A 182 -13.99 -5.20 -7.19
C LEU A 182 -12.92 -6.21 -7.59
N LEU A 183 -11.87 -5.74 -8.27
CA LEU A 183 -10.71 -6.55 -8.61
C LEU A 183 -9.77 -6.73 -7.41
N TYR A 184 -9.35 -5.64 -6.78
CA TYR A 184 -8.37 -5.67 -5.68
C TYR A 184 -8.83 -6.51 -4.49
N ARG A 185 -10.14 -6.50 -4.15
CA ARG A 185 -10.69 -7.33 -3.07
C ARG A 185 -10.44 -8.83 -3.26
N LEU A 186 -10.20 -9.29 -4.48
CA LEU A 186 -9.91 -10.69 -4.76
C LEU A 186 -8.55 -11.13 -4.18
N SER A 187 -7.63 -10.18 -3.94
CA SER A 187 -6.38 -10.38 -3.19
C SER A 187 -6.55 -10.50 -1.67
N GLY A 188 -7.79 -10.42 -1.17
CA GLY A 188 -8.19 -10.99 0.12
C GLY A 188 -8.99 -10.08 1.06
N ASP A 189 -8.97 -8.75 0.88
CA ASP A 189 -9.84 -7.87 1.67
C ASP A 189 -11.25 -7.80 1.08
N ARG A 190 -12.15 -8.60 1.67
CA ARG A 190 -13.55 -8.74 1.25
C ARG A 190 -14.53 -7.82 1.99
N ASN A 191 -14.04 -6.78 2.69
CA ASN A 191 -14.90 -5.86 3.43
C ASN A 191 -15.94 -5.18 2.50
N PRO A 192 -17.26 -5.27 2.81
CA PRO A 192 -18.31 -4.69 1.98
C PRO A 192 -18.23 -3.16 1.83
N LEU A 193 -17.48 -2.47 2.68
CA LEU A 193 -17.17 -1.04 2.53
C LEU A 193 -16.66 -0.66 1.13
N HIS A 194 -16.01 -1.61 0.44
CA HIS A 194 -15.39 -1.41 -0.86
C HIS A 194 -16.21 -1.95 -2.04
N SER A 195 -17.40 -2.51 -1.81
CA SER A 195 -18.19 -3.13 -2.88
C SER A 195 -19.70 -3.00 -2.75
N ASP A 196 -20.23 -2.75 -1.55
CA ASP A 196 -21.67 -2.65 -1.29
C ASP A 196 -22.06 -1.18 -1.02
N PRO A 197 -22.85 -0.55 -1.91
CA PRO A 197 -23.29 0.83 -1.74
C PRO A 197 -24.08 1.07 -0.45
N ASN A 198 -24.90 0.12 -0.01
CA ASN A 198 -25.71 0.27 1.21
C ASN A 198 -24.82 0.28 2.45
N PHE A 199 -23.84 -0.63 2.49
CA PHE A 199 -22.88 -0.69 3.58
C PHE A 199 -22.01 0.57 3.63
N ALA A 200 -21.51 1.04 2.49
CA ALA A 200 -20.68 2.25 2.42
C ALA A 200 -21.44 3.50 2.87
N LYS A 201 -22.70 3.67 2.44
CA LYS A 201 -23.58 4.76 2.90
C LYS A 201 -23.86 4.70 4.39
N ALA A 202 -24.14 3.50 4.92
CA ALA A 202 -24.32 3.32 6.37
C ALA A 202 -23.05 3.63 7.18
N ALA A 203 -21.87 3.49 6.56
CA ALA A 203 -20.58 3.85 7.14
C ALA A 203 -20.20 5.34 6.96
N GLY A 204 -21.06 6.15 6.31
CA GLY A 204 -20.88 7.58 6.14
C GLY A 204 -20.12 8.01 4.89
N PHE A 205 -20.05 7.16 3.85
CA PHE A 205 -19.46 7.49 2.55
C PHE A 205 -20.53 7.65 1.47
N ASP A 206 -20.25 8.40 0.41
CA ASP A 206 -21.21 8.63 -0.68
C ASP A 206 -21.45 7.36 -1.53
N GLY A 207 -20.49 6.44 -1.49
CA GLY A 207 -20.50 5.14 -2.14
C GLY A 207 -19.28 4.31 -1.73
N PRO A 208 -19.09 3.11 -2.32
CA PRO A 208 -17.94 2.28 -2.03
C PRO A 208 -16.62 3.00 -2.31
N ILE A 209 -15.73 3.03 -1.32
CA ILE A 209 -14.39 3.61 -1.45
C ILE A 209 -13.38 2.55 -1.87
N LEU A 210 -12.31 2.96 -2.55
CA LEU A 210 -11.18 2.10 -2.87
C LEU A 210 -10.43 1.73 -1.58
N HIS A 211 -9.90 0.51 -1.52
CA HIS A 211 -9.05 0.10 -0.40
C HIS A 211 -7.84 1.02 -0.30
N GLY A 212 -7.50 1.48 0.91
CA GLY A 212 -6.28 2.25 1.14
C GLY A 212 -5.04 1.49 0.65
N LEU A 213 -4.97 0.19 0.93
CA LEU A 213 -3.90 -0.68 0.46
C LEU A 213 -3.86 -0.88 -1.07
N CYS A 214 -4.99 -0.70 -1.77
CA CYS A 214 -4.99 -0.66 -3.23
C CYS A 214 -4.31 0.64 -3.71
N THR A 215 -4.71 1.79 -3.16
CA THR A 215 -4.06 3.09 -3.44
C THR A 215 -2.56 3.04 -3.16
N TYR A 216 -2.16 2.46 -2.02
CA TYR A 216 -0.76 2.23 -1.65
C TYR A 216 -0.02 1.36 -2.67
N GLY A 217 -0.64 0.28 -3.16
CA GLY A 217 -0.05 -0.59 -4.19
C GLY A 217 0.06 0.10 -5.56
N VAL A 218 -0.95 0.86 -5.98
CA VAL A 218 -0.95 1.62 -7.23
C VAL A 218 0.22 2.62 -7.22
N VAL A 219 0.35 3.40 -6.15
CA VAL A 219 1.41 4.40 -6.01
C VAL A 219 2.79 3.73 -5.93
N ALA A 220 2.93 2.62 -5.20
CA ALA A 220 4.19 1.87 -5.14
C ALA A 220 4.65 1.39 -6.53
N ARG A 221 3.72 0.82 -7.30
CA ARG A 221 3.98 0.32 -8.67
C ARG A 221 4.48 1.46 -9.56
N GLU A 222 3.81 2.60 -9.55
CA GLU A 222 4.22 3.76 -10.34
C GLU A 222 5.57 4.34 -9.92
N LEU A 223 5.83 4.41 -8.60
CA LEU A 223 7.14 4.81 -8.10
C LEU A 223 8.25 3.82 -8.52
N ILE A 224 7.97 2.51 -8.54
CA ILE A 224 8.91 1.51 -9.06
C ILE A 224 9.12 1.70 -10.56
N ARG A 225 8.05 1.94 -11.33
CA ARG A 225 8.17 2.20 -12.78
C ARG A 225 9.05 3.41 -13.05
N VAL A 226 8.80 4.53 -12.37
CA VAL A 226 9.46 5.82 -12.64
C VAL A 226 10.86 5.90 -12.01
N LEU A 227 11.02 5.49 -10.75
CA LEU A 227 12.28 5.66 -10.01
C LEU A 227 13.20 4.44 -10.09
N CYS A 228 12.64 3.26 -10.35
CA CYS A 228 13.39 1.99 -10.39
C CYS A 228 13.49 1.38 -11.79
N ASP A 229 13.03 2.07 -12.84
CA ASP A 229 12.96 1.51 -14.20
C ASP A 229 12.17 0.18 -14.26
N GLY A 230 11.11 0.10 -13.47
CA GLY A 230 10.30 -1.11 -13.37
C GLY A 230 10.94 -2.26 -12.58
N ASP A 231 12.19 -2.14 -12.10
CA ASP A 231 12.84 -3.19 -11.29
C ASP A 231 12.39 -3.10 -9.81
N PRO A 232 11.53 -4.04 -9.33
CA PRO A 232 11.02 -4.01 -7.97
C PRO A 232 12.09 -4.36 -6.92
N SER A 233 13.21 -4.99 -7.31
CA SER A 233 14.25 -5.44 -6.39
C SER A 233 15.04 -4.27 -5.79
N ARG A 234 15.03 -3.12 -6.47
CA ARG A 234 15.70 -1.88 -6.05
C ARG A 234 15.04 -1.24 -4.83
N LEU A 235 13.76 -1.53 -4.56
CA LEU A 235 13.06 -1.02 -3.40
C LEU A 235 13.68 -1.58 -2.11
N SER A 236 13.94 -0.71 -1.13
CA SER A 236 14.36 -1.10 0.22
C SER A 236 13.25 -0.86 1.23
N THR A 237 12.71 0.35 1.28
CA THR A 237 11.60 0.70 2.18
C THR A 237 10.56 1.55 1.47
N TYR A 238 9.29 1.35 1.79
CA TYR A 238 8.17 2.15 1.29
C TYR A 238 7.17 2.38 2.42
N SER A 239 6.85 3.64 2.71
CA SER A 239 5.98 4.01 3.84
C SER A 239 5.05 5.15 3.48
N SER A 240 3.83 5.14 4.04
CA SER A 240 2.88 6.24 3.90
C SER A 240 1.80 6.22 4.98
N ARG A 241 1.12 7.35 5.16
CA ARG A 241 -0.08 7.51 6.01
C ARG A 241 -1.32 7.76 5.17
N PHE A 242 -2.40 7.06 5.50
CA PHE A 242 -3.70 7.24 4.85
C PHE A 242 -4.42 8.44 5.46
N SER A 243 -4.80 9.41 4.61
CA SER A 243 -5.37 10.68 5.06
C SER A 243 -6.85 10.83 4.69
N ARG A 244 -7.23 10.47 3.47
CA ARG A 244 -8.59 10.57 2.94
C ARG A 244 -8.94 9.36 2.09
N PRO A 245 -10.24 9.01 1.96
CA PRO A 245 -10.67 7.96 1.05
C PRO A 245 -10.41 8.34 -0.42
N VAL A 246 -10.25 7.33 -1.26
CA VAL A 246 -10.25 7.43 -2.72
C VAL A 246 -11.53 6.75 -3.21
N TYR A 247 -12.22 7.33 -4.19
CA TYR A 247 -13.30 6.66 -4.89
C TYR A 247 -12.76 6.00 -6.18
N PRO A 248 -13.13 4.74 -6.49
CA PRO A 248 -12.74 4.10 -7.74
C PRO A 248 -13.11 4.95 -8.96
N GLY A 249 -12.20 5.09 -9.93
CA GLY A 249 -12.35 5.97 -11.09
C GLY A 249 -11.66 7.33 -10.94
N GLN A 250 -11.28 7.74 -9.73
CA GLN A 250 -10.50 8.97 -9.52
C GLN A 250 -9.05 8.80 -10.03
N THR A 251 -8.45 9.92 -10.41
CA THR A 251 -7.03 10.01 -10.75
C THR A 251 -6.21 10.34 -9.50
N LEU A 252 -5.17 9.56 -9.26
CA LEU A 252 -4.16 9.81 -8.24
C LEU A 252 -3.08 10.70 -8.84
N VAL A 253 -2.73 11.78 -8.15
CA VAL A 253 -1.62 12.67 -8.50
C VAL A 253 -0.56 12.52 -7.42
N THR A 254 0.56 11.88 -7.74
CA THR A 254 1.68 11.64 -6.83
C THR A 254 2.81 12.62 -7.11
N SER A 255 3.02 13.57 -6.20
CA SER A 255 4.16 14.47 -6.18
C SER A 255 5.33 13.81 -5.44
N VAL A 256 6.53 13.87 -6.00
CA VAL A 256 7.73 13.21 -5.50
C VAL A 256 8.88 14.21 -5.40
N TRP A 257 9.60 14.17 -4.28
CA TRP A 257 10.80 14.96 -4.01
C TRP A 257 11.98 14.02 -3.74
N LEU A 258 13.09 14.19 -4.44
CA LEU A 258 14.22 13.29 -4.45
C LEU A 258 15.35 13.75 -3.53
N ASP A 259 15.96 12.81 -2.82
CA ASP A 259 17.13 13.01 -1.97
C ASP A 259 18.06 11.78 -2.07
N GLY A 260 18.93 11.79 -3.08
CA GLY A 260 19.89 10.71 -3.34
C GLY A 260 19.22 9.36 -3.63
N CYS A 261 19.29 8.43 -2.68
CA CYS A 261 18.64 7.11 -2.76
C CYS A 261 17.28 7.07 -2.04
N ARG A 262 16.77 8.21 -1.60
CA ARG A 262 15.49 8.38 -0.91
C ARG A 262 14.59 9.30 -1.72
N ALA A 263 13.29 9.11 -1.55
CA ALA A 263 12.28 10.03 -2.05
C ALA A 263 11.21 10.26 -0.99
N LEU A 264 10.73 11.49 -0.90
CA LEU A 264 9.49 11.82 -0.23
C LEU A 264 8.38 11.85 -1.28
N PHE A 265 7.16 11.51 -0.90
CA PHE A 265 6.03 11.67 -1.80
C PHE A 265 4.75 12.01 -1.06
N ARG A 266 3.82 12.59 -1.80
CA ARG A 266 2.44 12.84 -1.37
C ARG A 266 1.53 12.51 -2.54
N THR A 267 0.41 11.84 -2.28
CA THR A 267 -0.60 11.54 -3.31
C THR A 267 -1.90 12.21 -2.96
N ALA A 268 -2.49 12.88 -3.93
CA ALA A 268 -3.78 13.56 -3.83
C ALA A 268 -4.74 13.11 -4.93
N THR A 269 -6.02 13.37 -4.71
CA THR A 269 -7.05 13.44 -5.74
C THR A 269 -7.63 14.86 -5.74
N ASP A 270 -8.63 15.13 -6.56
CA ASP A 270 -9.38 16.39 -6.52
C ASP A 270 -10.05 16.64 -5.14
N SER A 271 -10.18 15.61 -4.31
CA SER A 271 -10.71 15.69 -2.95
C SER A 271 -9.63 15.98 -1.89
N GLY A 272 -8.38 16.18 -2.29
CA GLY A 272 -7.22 16.49 -1.44
C GLY A 272 -6.30 15.29 -1.20
N THR A 273 -5.37 15.45 -0.24
CA THR A 273 -4.35 14.44 0.06
C THR A 273 -4.96 13.13 0.58
N VAL A 274 -4.63 12.02 -0.09
CA VAL A 274 -5.09 10.66 0.22
C VAL A 274 -3.98 9.80 0.84
N LEU A 275 -2.74 9.96 0.36
CA LEU A 275 -1.53 9.41 0.97
C LEU A 275 -0.60 10.55 1.35
N ASP A 276 -0.30 10.68 2.62
CA ASP A 276 0.58 11.72 3.15
C ASP A 276 1.82 11.11 3.80
N ARG A 277 2.83 11.95 4.03
CA ARG A 277 4.10 11.57 4.64
C ARG A 277 4.76 10.36 3.98
N GLY A 278 4.64 10.28 2.66
CA GLY A 278 5.20 9.22 1.87
C GLY A 278 6.72 9.25 1.94
N THR A 279 7.34 8.09 2.13
CA THR A 279 8.79 7.91 2.02
C THR A 279 9.10 6.64 1.26
N LEU A 280 10.13 6.69 0.43
CA LEU A 280 10.65 5.58 -0.33
C LEU A 280 12.18 5.61 -0.22
N ALA A 281 12.80 4.45 -0.02
CA ALA A 281 14.25 4.32 -0.07
C ALA A 281 14.62 3.16 -0.99
N LEU A 282 15.67 3.36 -1.76
CA LEU A 282 16.26 2.37 -2.65
C LEU A 282 17.51 1.76 -2.04
N ARG A 283 17.92 0.61 -2.57
CA ARG A 283 19.18 -0.03 -2.17
C ARG A 283 20.39 0.87 -2.50
N PRO A 284 21.45 0.90 -1.66
CA PRO A 284 22.49 1.95 -1.68
C PRO A 284 23.29 2.14 -2.98
N SER A 285 23.33 1.14 -3.86
CA SER A 285 24.04 1.24 -5.15
C SER A 285 23.26 1.99 -6.22
N THR A 286 22.19 2.70 -5.84
CA THR A 286 21.20 3.26 -6.75
C THR A 286 20.93 4.72 -6.43
N VAL A 287 21.33 5.63 -7.33
CA VAL A 287 20.90 7.04 -7.30
C VAL A 287 19.57 7.14 -8.04
N ILE A 288 18.61 7.91 -7.50
CA ILE A 288 17.35 8.18 -8.18
C ILE A 288 17.59 9.27 -9.23
N THR A 289 17.22 9.00 -10.47
CA THR A 289 17.21 9.99 -11.54
C THR A 289 15.79 10.12 -12.10
N PRO A 290 15.25 11.35 -12.22
CA PRO A 290 13.98 11.57 -12.92
C PRO A 290 14.07 11.07 -14.35
N LYS A 291 13.08 10.30 -14.81
CA LYS A 291 12.91 10.03 -16.24
C LYS A 291 12.06 11.14 -16.87
N PRO A 292 12.42 11.66 -18.05
CA PRO A 292 11.55 12.58 -18.78
C PRO A 292 10.23 11.87 -19.14
N ASP A 293 9.10 12.53 -18.88
CA ASP A 293 7.77 11.99 -19.10
C ASP A 293 7.56 11.52 -20.54
N GLY A 294 7.42 10.22 -20.73
CA GLY A 294 6.94 9.61 -21.97
C GLY A 294 5.42 9.55 -21.98
N PHE A 295 4.74 10.70 -21.92
CA PHE A 295 3.31 10.81 -22.22
C PHE A 295 3.04 12.17 -22.87
N ALA A 296 3.37 12.28 -24.16
CA ALA A 296 2.66 13.21 -25.01
C ALA A 296 1.23 12.66 -25.17
N LEU A 297 0.25 13.34 -24.59
CA LEU A 297 -1.14 13.19 -25.04
C LEU A 297 -1.13 13.54 -26.53
N SER A 298 -1.28 12.55 -27.40
CA SER A 298 -1.53 12.83 -28.81
C SER A 298 -2.89 13.51 -28.90
N ASP A 299 -2.83 14.81 -29.15
CA ASP A 299 -3.98 15.63 -29.47
C ASP A 299 -4.52 15.18 -30.83
N SER A 300 -5.37 14.16 -30.82
CA SER A 300 -6.10 13.69 -31.99
C SER A 300 -7.32 14.58 -32.22
N SER A 301 -7.05 15.86 -32.46
CA SER A 301 -8.06 16.84 -32.87
C SER A 301 -7.61 17.58 -34.12
N LYS A 302 -7.20 16.84 -35.16
CA LYS A 302 -7.14 17.32 -36.55
C LYS A 302 -7.00 16.13 -37.50
N GLU A 303 -8.12 15.72 -38.08
CA GLU A 303 -8.29 15.35 -39.49
C GLU A 303 -9.55 14.49 -39.65
N THR A 304 -10.65 15.15 -39.99
CA THR A 304 -11.60 14.69 -41.01
C THR A 304 -12.69 15.74 -41.14
N HIS A 305 -12.62 16.56 -42.18
CA HIS A 305 -13.72 16.74 -43.13
C HIS A 305 -13.16 17.42 -44.40
N ALA A 306 -13.61 16.84 -45.51
CA ALA A 306 -13.46 17.19 -46.92
C ALA A 306 -13.16 18.66 -47.26
#